data_AF-A0A6F8EKK8-F1
#
_entry.id   AF-A0A6F8EKK8-F1
#
_cell.length_a   1.000
_cell.length_b   1.000
_cell.length_c   1.000
_cell.angle_alpha   90.00
_cell.angle_beta   90.00
_cell.angle_gamma   90.00
#
_symmetry.space_group_name_H-M   'P 1'
#
loop_
_entity.id
_entity.type
_entity.pdbx_description
1 polymer ?
#
loop_
_entity_poly.entity_id
_entity_poly.type
_entity_poly.pdbx_seq_one_letter_code
_entity_poly.pdbx_strand_id
1 'polypeptide(L)'
;MIIGGPPCQGFSNKGKNLGLKDPRNFLFLEYIEIVKALKPEIFIIENVKNLISCAKGYFLEEIKERLNALGYQLSYQILNAKDYGVPQNRERTFIVGASRFSFDFNLLEPSQSVNVQDAISDLAYLCSNEGAFELE
;
A
#
# COMPACT_ATOMS: atom_id res chain seq x y z
N MET A 1 -15.81 -3.47 5.54
CA MET A 1 -14.57 -2.76 5.14
C MET A 1 -13.64 -3.77 4.50
N ILE A 2 -12.89 -3.38 3.47
CA ILE A 2 -11.87 -4.23 2.82
C ILE A 2 -10.53 -3.51 2.84
N ILE A 3 -9.45 -4.20 3.17
CA ILE A 3 -8.09 -3.66 3.14
C ILE A 3 -7.21 -4.66 2.41
N GLY A 4 -6.40 -4.20 1.47
CA GLY A 4 -5.45 -5.08 0.80
C GLY A 4 -4.37 -4.34 0.02
N GLY A 5 -3.26 -5.03 -0.21
CA GLY A 5 -2.17 -4.57 -1.08
C GLY A 5 -2.03 -5.50 -2.29
N PRO A 6 -2.82 -5.33 -3.36
CA PRO A 6 -2.70 -6.14 -4.55
C PRO A 6 -1.26 -6.05 -5.09
N PRO A 7 -0.59 -7.18 -5.31
CA PRO A 7 0.84 -7.20 -5.56
C PRO A 7 1.19 -6.51 -6.88
N CYS A 8 2.33 -5.81 -6.85
CA CYS A 8 2.81 -4.92 -7.91
C CYS A 8 4.11 -5.52 -8.52
N GLN A 9 4.14 -6.81 -8.83
CA GLN A 9 5.39 -7.55 -9.13
C GLN A 9 6.08 -7.13 -10.43
N GLY A 10 5.35 -6.69 -11.45
CA GLY A 10 5.92 -6.25 -12.73
C GLY A 10 6.31 -4.78 -12.78
N PHE A 11 6.37 -4.10 -11.63
CA PHE A 11 6.61 -2.66 -11.53
C PHE A 11 7.95 -2.37 -10.84
N SER A 12 9.05 -2.83 -11.46
CA SER A 12 10.38 -2.39 -11.08
C SER A 12 10.90 -1.35 -12.08
N ASN A 13 11.57 -0.31 -11.56
CA ASN A 13 12.21 0.79 -12.31
C ASN A 13 13.24 0.34 -13.37
N LYS A 14 13.50 -0.96 -13.55
CA LYS A 14 14.53 -1.51 -14.44
C LYS A 14 14.01 -2.04 -15.80
N GLY A 15 12.70 -2.10 -16.05
CA GLY A 15 12.16 -2.77 -17.24
C GLY A 15 11.27 -1.89 -18.10
N LYS A 16 11.78 -1.45 -19.26
CA LYS A 16 11.00 -0.89 -20.38
C LYS A 16 9.70 -1.69 -20.59
N ASN A 17 8.53 -1.04 -20.54
CA ASN A 17 7.25 -1.45 -21.15
C ASN A 17 6.75 -2.90 -20.95
N LEU A 18 7.33 -3.70 -20.07
CA LEU A 18 6.93 -5.08 -19.80
C LEU A 18 5.72 -5.17 -18.86
N GLY A 19 5.41 -4.07 -18.15
CA GLY A 19 4.36 -4.04 -17.12
C GLY A 19 2.93 -4.27 -17.65
N LEU A 20 2.64 -4.04 -18.92
CA LEU A 20 1.31 -4.31 -19.48
C LEU A 20 1.12 -5.75 -19.98
N LYS A 21 2.21 -6.54 -20.08
CA LYS A 21 2.19 -7.92 -20.57
C LYS A 21 2.24 -8.96 -19.45
N ASP A 22 2.55 -8.56 -18.23
CA ASP A 22 2.58 -9.47 -17.10
C ASP A 22 1.17 -9.62 -16.50
N PRO A 23 0.55 -10.82 -16.55
CA PRO A 23 -0.79 -11.03 -16.01
C PRO A 23 -0.88 -10.71 -14.49
N ARG A 24 0.24 -10.76 -13.76
CA ARG A 24 0.27 -10.47 -12.32
C ARG A 24 0.06 -8.99 -12.01
N ASN A 25 0.30 -8.10 -12.98
CA ASN A 25 0.04 -6.68 -12.82
C ASN A 25 -1.45 -6.34 -12.89
N PHE A 26 -2.30 -7.32 -13.17
CA PHE A 26 -3.74 -7.16 -13.20
C PHE A 26 -4.41 -7.58 -11.89
N LEU A 27 -3.68 -8.08 -10.87
CA LEU A 27 -4.25 -8.49 -9.57
C LEU A 27 -5.03 -7.41 -8.82
N PHE A 28 -4.89 -6.14 -9.22
CA PHE A 28 -5.75 -5.05 -8.74
C PHE A 28 -7.17 -5.10 -9.33
N LEU A 29 -7.35 -5.69 -10.52
CA LEU A 29 -8.67 -5.92 -11.12
C LEU A 29 -9.47 -6.93 -10.29
N GLU A 30 -8.84 -7.99 -9.81
CA GLU A 30 -9.45 -8.96 -8.90
C GLU A 30 -9.86 -8.28 -7.59
N TYR A 31 -9.02 -7.37 -7.06
CA TYR A 31 -9.39 -6.55 -5.91
C TYR A 31 -10.64 -5.70 -6.19
N ILE A 32 -10.72 -5.07 -7.38
CA ILE A 32 -11.90 -4.29 -7.79
C ILE A 32 -13.14 -5.19 -7.93
N GLU A 33 -13.02 -6.40 -8.48
CA GLU A 33 -14.15 -7.33 -8.57
C GLU A 33 -14.63 -7.78 -7.18
N ILE A 34 -13.73 -7.96 -6.22
CA ILE A 34 -14.10 -8.20 -4.81
C ILE A 34 -14.87 -7.00 -4.24
N VAL A 35 -14.38 -5.77 -4.45
CA VAL A 35 -15.07 -4.54 -4.00
C VAL A 35 -16.45 -4.41 -4.65
N LYS A 36 -16.57 -4.73 -5.93
CA LYS A 36 -17.83 -4.70 -6.67
C LYS A 36 -18.84 -5.74 -6.20
N ALA A 37 -18.37 -6.95 -5.88
CA ALA A 37 -19.21 -8.04 -5.38
C ALA A 37 -19.71 -7.77 -3.96
N LEU A 38 -18.82 -7.31 -3.08
CA LEU A 38 -19.12 -7.13 -1.65
C LEU A 38 -19.68 -5.75 -1.30
N LYS A 39 -19.46 -4.74 -2.16
CA LYS A 39 -19.91 -3.35 -1.99
C LYS A 39 -19.64 -2.79 -0.58
N PRO A 40 -18.40 -2.85 -0.07
CA PRO A 40 -18.10 -2.36 1.28
C PRO A 40 -18.36 -0.85 1.39
N GLU A 41 -18.68 -0.35 2.58
CA GLU A 41 -18.83 1.10 2.77
C GLU A 41 -17.51 1.85 2.54
N ILE A 42 -16.38 1.23 2.94
CA ILE A 42 -15.02 1.74 2.85
C ILE A 42 -14.08 0.60 2.40
N PHE A 43 -13.11 0.91 1.54
CA PHE A 43 -11.96 0.06 1.27
C PHE A 43 -10.64 0.84 1.25
N ILE A 44 -9.53 0.12 1.42
CA ILE A 44 -8.18 0.69 1.38
C ILE A 44 -7.27 -0.18 0.50
N ILE A 45 -6.61 0.45 -0.46
CA ILE A 45 -5.53 -0.16 -1.25
C ILE A 45 -4.20 0.40 -0.77
N GLU A 46 -3.30 -0.46 -0.30
CA GLU A 46 -1.91 -0.11 -0.01
C GLU A 46 -1.00 -0.56 -1.15
N ASN A 47 0.00 0.26 -1.50
CA ASN A 47 1.00 -0.15 -2.47
C ASN A 47 2.31 0.63 -2.33
N VAL A 48 3.33 0.21 -3.09
CA VAL A 48 4.61 0.94 -3.17
C VAL A 48 4.41 2.37 -3.64
N LYS A 49 5.26 3.30 -3.15
CA LYS A 49 5.24 4.73 -3.48
C LYS A 49 5.11 5.02 -4.99
N ASN A 50 5.71 4.20 -5.83
CA ASN A 50 5.75 4.43 -7.27
C ASN A 50 4.44 4.05 -7.99
N LEU A 51 3.43 3.50 -7.31
CA LEU A 51 2.15 3.15 -7.92
C LEU A 51 1.53 4.37 -8.64
N ILE A 52 1.55 5.54 -8.00
CA ILE A 52 0.93 6.76 -8.54
C ILE A 52 1.60 7.31 -9.80
N SER A 53 2.89 7.04 -10.00
CA SER A 53 3.67 7.53 -11.14
C SER A 53 3.96 6.44 -12.18
N CYS A 54 3.63 5.19 -11.86
CA CYS A 54 3.91 4.05 -12.72
C CYS A 54 3.11 4.14 -14.03
N ALA A 55 3.72 3.71 -15.13
CA ALA A 55 3.13 3.78 -16.47
C ALA A 55 2.51 5.15 -16.79
N LYS A 56 3.16 6.24 -16.36
CA LYS A 56 2.70 7.62 -16.52
C LYS A 56 1.32 7.89 -15.87
N GLY A 57 1.02 7.22 -14.76
CA GLY A 57 -0.23 7.39 -14.01
C GLY A 57 -1.37 6.50 -14.50
N TYR A 58 -1.18 5.69 -15.54
CA TYR A 58 -2.23 4.84 -16.13
C TYR A 58 -3.00 4.01 -15.08
N PHE A 59 -2.29 3.36 -14.16
CA PHE A 59 -2.93 2.50 -13.15
C PHE A 59 -3.79 3.26 -12.16
N LEU A 60 -3.32 4.42 -11.71
CA LEU A 60 -4.09 5.26 -10.80
C LEU A 60 -5.38 5.72 -11.48
N GLU A 61 -5.29 6.12 -12.75
CA GLU A 61 -6.45 6.53 -13.53
C GLU A 61 -7.42 5.37 -13.79
N GLU A 62 -6.93 4.18 -14.12
CA GLU A 62 -7.76 2.96 -14.29
C GLU A 62 -8.50 2.59 -12.99
N ILE A 63 -7.79 2.64 -11.84
CA ILE A 63 -8.38 2.41 -10.51
C ILE A 63 -9.47 3.44 -10.23
N LYS A 64 -9.18 4.72 -10.48
CA LYS A 64 -10.14 5.82 -10.30
C LYS A 64 -11.38 5.63 -11.16
N GLU A 65 -11.20 5.39 -12.46
CA GLU A 65 -12.30 5.23 -13.40
C GLU A 65 -13.25 4.10 -12.96
N ARG A 66 -12.69 2.91 -12.68
CA ARG A 66 -13.48 1.74 -12.29
C ARG A 66 -14.19 1.90 -10.96
N LEU A 67 -13.52 2.43 -9.94
CA LEU A 67 -14.10 2.52 -8.59
C LEU A 67 -15.05 3.73 -8.47
N ASN A 68 -14.79 4.84 -9.17
CA ASN A 68 -15.74 5.95 -9.28
C ASN A 68 -17.02 5.50 -10.00
N ALA A 69 -16.90 4.68 -11.06
CA ALA A 69 -18.07 4.11 -11.75
C ALA A 69 -18.92 3.19 -10.85
N LEU A 70 -18.34 2.64 -9.78
CA LEU A 70 -19.05 1.89 -8.75
C LEU A 70 -19.65 2.78 -7.64
N GLY A 71 -19.50 4.10 -7.72
CA GLY A 71 -20.06 5.07 -6.79
C GLY A 71 -19.18 5.40 -5.58
N TYR A 72 -17.89 5.05 -5.61
CA TYR A 72 -16.96 5.40 -4.54
C TYR A 72 -16.31 6.76 -4.77
N GLN A 73 -16.12 7.50 -3.69
CA GLN A 73 -15.27 8.69 -3.63
C GLN A 73 -13.88 8.25 -3.20
N LEU A 74 -12.86 8.59 -3.98
CA LEU A 74 -11.48 8.17 -3.73
C LEU A 74 -10.61 9.33 -3.26
N SER A 75 -9.79 9.04 -2.25
CA SER A 75 -8.69 9.89 -1.79
C SER A 75 -7.41 9.06 -1.79
N TYR A 76 -6.26 9.69 -2.05
CA TYR A 76 -4.98 8.99 -1.98
C TYR A 76 -3.85 9.89 -1.51
N GLN A 77 -2.89 9.31 -0.79
CA GLN A 77 -1.69 10.00 -0.34
C GLN A 77 -0.52 9.03 -0.20
N ILE A 78 0.70 9.55 -0.34
CA ILE A 78 1.91 8.83 0.09
C ILE A 78 2.16 9.15 1.56
N LEU A 79 2.19 8.11 2.39
CA LEU A 79 2.52 8.22 3.82
C LEU A 79 3.84 7.52 4.09
N ASN A 80 4.59 8.02 5.07
CA ASN A 80 5.83 7.40 5.52
C ASN A 80 5.65 6.84 6.92
N ALA A 81 5.97 5.55 7.12
CA ALA A 81 5.81 4.88 8.42
C ALA A 81 6.55 5.60 9.56
N LYS A 82 7.67 6.30 9.26
CA LYS A 82 8.43 7.08 10.25
C LYS A 82 7.64 8.22 10.88
N ASP A 83 6.67 8.78 10.17
CA ASP A 83 5.83 9.88 10.65
C ASP A 83 4.70 9.37 11.57
N TYR A 84 4.57 8.03 11.69
CA TYR A 84 3.53 7.34 12.45
C TYR A 84 4.13 6.33 13.45
N GLY A 85 5.28 6.66 14.06
CA GLY A 85 5.80 5.93 15.21
C GLY A 85 6.49 4.61 14.89
N VAL A 86 6.93 4.41 13.64
CA VAL A 86 7.72 3.24 13.24
C VAL A 86 9.14 3.68 12.90
N PRO A 87 10.22 3.07 13.45
CA PRO A 87 11.59 3.50 13.19
C PRO A 87 12.11 2.98 11.83
N GLN A 88 11.35 3.25 10.77
CA GLN A 88 11.62 2.78 9.43
C GLN A 88 11.17 3.84 8.41
N ASN A 89 12.12 4.26 7.55
CA ASN A 89 11.81 5.08 6.40
C ASN A 89 11.13 4.22 5.31
N ARG A 90 9.81 4.12 5.35
CA ARG A 90 9.01 3.30 4.44
C ARG A 90 7.83 4.11 3.91
N GLU A 91 7.97 4.58 2.68
CA GLU A 91 6.92 5.29 1.98
C GLU A 91 5.99 4.34 1.23
N ARG A 92 4.68 4.54 1.38
CA ARG A 92 3.62 3.75 0.73
C ARG A 92 2.49 4.65 0.26
N THR A 93 1.95 4.31 -0.89
CA THR A 93 0.72 4.91 -1.42
C THR A 93 -0.46 4.23 -0.76
N PHE A 94 -1.36 5.04 -0.20
CA PHE A 94 -2.65 4.61 0.29
C PHE A 94 -3.74 5.22 -0.59
N ILE A 95 -4.67 4.39 -1.06
CA ILE A 95 -5.89 4.83 -1.74
C ILE A 95 -7.06 4.39 -0.88
N VAL A 96 -7.85 5.35 -0.40
CA VAL A 96 -9.07 5.11 0.38
C VAL A 96 -10.26 5.39 -0.50
N GLY A 97 -11.15 4.42 -0.63
CA GLY A 97 -12.44 4.61 -1.29
C GLY A 97 -13.59 4.46 -0.31
N ALA A 98 -14.53 5.41 -0.33
CA ALA A 98 -15.69 5.40 0.53
C ALA A 98 -16.97 5.74 -0.26
N SER A 99 -18.07 5.04 0.06
CA SER A 99 -19.33 5.13 -0.69
C SER A 99 -20.18 6.36 -0.36
N ARG A 100 -19.91 7.02 0.77
CA ARG A 100 -20.76 8.10 1.31
C ARG A 100 -20.02 9.40 1.61
N PHE A 101 -18.69 9.37 1.64
CA PHE A 101 -17.87 10.50 2.03
C PHE A 101 -16.49 10.40 1.36
N SER A 102 -15.72 11.49 1.40
CA SER A 102 -14.33 11.53 0.99
C SER A 102 -13.43 11.48 2.22
N PHE A 103 -12.42 10.62 2.20
CA PHE A 103 -11.46 10.53 3.30
C PHE A 103 -10.45 11.67 3.21
N ASP A 104 -10.27 12.42 4.30
CA ASP A 104 -9.28 13.50 4.37
C ASP A 104 -8.06 13.02 5.16
N PHE A 105 -6.94 12.84 4.45
CA PHE A 105 -5.68 12.44 5.07
C PHE A 105 -5.07 13.52 5.97
N ASN A 106 -5.50 14.79 5.85
CA ASN A 106 -5.04 15.86 6.74
C ASN A 106 -5.55 15.68 8.18
N LEU A 107 -6.55 14.82 8.39
CA LEU A 107 -7.04 14.45 9.71
C LEU A 107 -6.15 13.40 10.41
N LEU A 108 -5.15 12.85 9.71
CA LEU A 108 -4.20 11.93 10.33
C LEU A 108 -3.20 12.70 11.18
N GLU A 109 -3.14 12.37 12.47
CA GLU A 109 -2.17 12.96 13.39
C GLU A 109 -0.84 12.18 13.34
N PRO A 110 0.29 12.86 13.06
CA PRO A 110 1.60 12.24 13.18
C PRO A 110 1.85 11.74 14.61
N SER A 111 2.51 10.60 14.72
CA SER A 111 2.93 10.07 16.02
C SER A 111 4.31 10.61 16.41
N GLN A 112 4.69 10.43 17.67
CA GLN A 112 6.04 10.72 18.12
C GLN A 112 7.05 9.93 17.28
N SER A 113 8.10 10.61 16.81
CA SER A 113 9.20 9.97 16.10
C SER A 113 9.97 9.05 17.04
N VAL A 114 10.28 7.84 16.56
CA VAL A 114 11.05 6.82 17.27
C VAL A 114 12.26 6.41 16.44
N ASN A 115 13.31 5.96 17.11
CA ASN A 115 14.56 5.52 16.50
C ASN A 115 14.75 4.00 16.65
N VAL A 116 15.82 3.47 16.05
CA VAL A 116 16.10 2.02 16.09
C VAL A 116 16.36 1.54 17.52
N GLN A 117 17.06 2.32 18.34
CA GLN A 117 17.30 1.98 19.74
C GLN A 117 15.99 1.83 20.52
N ASP A 118 15.00 2.70 20.28
CA ASP A 118 13.68 2.61 20.92
C ASP A 118 12.96 1.29 20.61
N ALA A 119 13.23 0.67 19.44
CA ALA A 119 12.55 -0.55 19.01
C ALA A 119 13.29 -1.86 19.33
N ILE A 120 14.61 -1.83 19.51
CA ILE A 120 15.40 -3.08 19.68
C ILE A 120 16.42 -3.05 20.82
N SER A 121 16.48 -2.00 21.65
CA SER A 121 17.48 -1.90 22.72
C SER A 121 17.30 -2.90 23.86
N ASP A 122 16.12 -3.48 24.00
CA ASP A 122 15.76 -4.51 24.97
C ASP A 122 16.03 -5.93 24.47
N LEU A 123 16.41 -6.10 23.19
CA LEU A 123 16.77 -7.39 22.63
C LEU A 123 18.14 -7.85 23.15
N ALA A 124 18.27 -9.16 23.38
CA ALA A 124 19.56 -9.76 23.73
C ALA A 124 20.59 -9.57 22.60
N TYR A 125 21.85 -9.40 22.98
CA TYR A 125 22.95 -9.44 22.02
C TYR A 125 23.08 -10.86 21.46
N LEU A 126 23.16 -10.97 20.14
CA LEU A 126 23.37 -12.22 19.41
C LEU A 126 24.62 -12.11 18.53
N CYS A 127 25.46 -13.14 18.52
CA CYS A 127 26.49 -13.32 17.51
C CYS A 127 25.85 -13.69 16.16
N SER A 128 26.61 -13.57 15.07
CA SER A 128 26.15 -14.00 13.75
C SER A 128 25.74 -15.49 13.78
N ASN A 129 24.56 -15.82 13.25
CA ASN A 129 23.95 -17.16 13.27
C ASN A 129 23.50 -17.71 14.64
N GLU A 130 23.60 -16.94 15.73
CA GLU A 130 22.91 -17.30 16.98
C GLU A 130 21.40 -17.06 16.86
N GLY A 131 20.59 -17.99 17.38
CA GLY A 131 19.12 -17.91 17.31
C GLY A 131 18.50 -18.53 16.05
N ALA A 132 19.27 -19.23 15.21
CA ALA A 132 18.71 -20.13 14.22
C ALA A 132 18.01 -21.29 14.94
N PHE A 133 16.69 -21.23 15.07
CA PHE A 133 15.90 -22.42 15.34
C PHE A 133 16.08 -23.36 14.14
N GLU A 134 16.57 -24.58 14.39
CA GLU A 134 16.49 -25.65 13.40
C GLU A 134 15.01 -25.82 13.05
N LEU A 135 14.63 -25.39 11.85
CA LEU A 135 13.36 -25.78 11.26
C LEU A 135 13.52 -27.26 10.90
N GLU A 136 13.03 -28.14 11.78
CA GLU A 136 12.77 -29.56 11.44
C GLU A 136 11.80 -29.67 10.25
#